data_AF-A0A5E7IWS9-F1
#
_entry.id   AF-A0A5E7IWS9-F1
#
_cell.length_a   1.000
_cell.length_b   1.000
_cell.length_c   1.000
_cell.angle_alpha   90.00
_cell.angle_beta   90.00
_cell.angle_gamma   90.00
#
_symmetry.space_group_name_H-M   'P 1'
#
loop_
_entity.id
_entity.type
_entity.pdbx_description
1 polymer ?
#
loop_
_entity_poly.entity_id
_entity_poly.type
_entity_poly.pdbx_seq_one_letter_code
_entity_poly.pdbx_strand_id
1 'polypeptide(L)'
;MKIDHLMNHGVPVQESGVQTLESRVLAAGQDLSETRRPDPEFEHLYQLLLTMEGQGDKTIYDFLRSLRSADGTSAAYPTAQKLMAVTLQVLVRLKEEKLEGSLLFKEMRGANSLAFSMDVFVKAFMKEVFEPMGDEAREKSDW
;
A
#
# COMPACT_ATOMS: atom_id res chain seq x y z
N MET A 1 15.29 -73.23 -8.22
CA MET A 1 13.93 -72.78 -8.62
C MET A 1 13.48 -71.73 -7.60
N LYS A 2 13.44 -70.46 -8.03
CA LYS A 2 12.66 -69.31 -7.55
C LYS A 2 13.40 -68.05 -8.02
N ILE A 3 12.85 -67.42 -9.04
CA ILE A 3 13.31 -66.16 -9.65
C ILE A 3 12.24 -65.16 -9.26
N ASP A 4 12.57 -64.19 -8.42
CA ASP A 4 11.70 -63.04 -8.14
C ASP A 4 12.58 -61.84 -7.77
N HIS A 5 12.76 -60.93 -8.73
CA HIS A 5 12.71 -59.49 -8.52
C HIS A 5 12.84 -58.77 -9.87
N LEU A 6 11.72 -58.57 -10.56
CA LEU A 6 11.62 -57.55 -11.61
C LEU A 6 11.22 -56.24 -10.95
N MET A 7 12.04 -55.22 -11.20
CA MET A 7 11.84 -53.85 -10.76
C MET A 7 10.53 -53.30 -11.35
N ASN A 8 9.60 -52.93 -10.48
CA ASN A 8 8.41 -52.18 -10.85
C ASN A 8 8.78 -50.68 -10.82
N HIS A 9 9.14 -50.12 -11.97
CA HIS A 9 9.24 -48.66 -12.13
C HIS A 9 7.82 -48.07 -12.17
N GLY A 10 7.29 -47.77 -10.99
CA GLY A 10 6.16 -46.85 -10.85
C GLY A 10 6.62 -45.45 -11.26
N VAL A 11 6.33 -45.07 -12.50
CA VAL A 11 6.40 -43.68 -12.96
C VAL A 11 5.41 -42.87 -12.12
N PRO A 12 5.84 -41.83 -11.37
CA PRO A 12 4.88 -40.88 -10.84
C PRO A 12 4.34 -40.09 -12.04
N VAL A 13 3.11 -40.38 -12.44
CA VAL A 13 2.34 -39.50 -13.32
C VAL A 13 2.12 -38.22 -12.52
N GLN A 14 2.93 -37.22 -12.82
CA GLN A 14 2.71 -35.85 -12.38
C GLN A 14 1.53 -35.34 -13.20
N GLU A 15 0.31 -35.59 -12.72
CA GLU A 15 -0.88 -34.89 -13.20
C GLU A 15 -0.70 -33.42 -12.84
N SER A 16 -0.17 -32.62 -13.77
CA SER A 16 -0.32 -31.18 -13.71
C SER A 16 -1.79 -30.88 -13.94
N GLY A 17 -2.59 -30.96 -12.88
CA GLY A 17 -3.98 -30.55 -12.88
C GLY A 17 -4.05 -29.10 -13.33
N VAL A 18 -4.37 -28.89 -14.60
CA VAL A 18 -4.57 -27.55 -15.16
C VAL A 18 -5.79 -26.98 -14.45
N GLN A 19 -5.56 -26.12 -13.45
CA GLN A 19 -6.63 -25.44 -12.75
C GLN A 19 -7.36 -24.54 -13.75
N THR A 20 -8.68 -24.66 -13.81
CA THR A 20 -9.50 -23.77 -14.63
C THR A 20 -9.39 -22.35 -14.11
N LEU A 21 -9.55 -21.37 -14.99
CA LEU A 21 -9.55 -19.96 -14.60
C LEU A 21 -10.57 -19.69 -13.48
N GLU A 22 -11.74 -20.34 -13.55
CA GLU A 22 -12.77 -20.23 -12.52
C GLU A 22 -12.31 -20.76 -11.16
N SER A 23 -11.60 -21.90 -11.13
CA SER A 23 -11.03 -22.43 -9.88
C SER A 23 -9.98 -21.48 -9.29
N ARG A 24 -9.17 -20.84 -10.13
CA ARG A 24 -8.19 -19.83 -9.69
C ARG A 24 -8.85 -18.55 -9.19
N VAL A 25 -9.94 -18.11 -9.83
CA VAL A 25 -10.71 -16.93 -9.41
C VAL A 25 -11.48 -17.19 -8.11
N LEU A 26 -12.05 -18.38 -7.95
CA LEU A 26 -12.71 -18.79 -6.71
C LEU A 26 -11.73 -18.93 -5.55
N ALA A 27 -10.55 -19.51 -5.78
CA ALA A 27 -9.47 -19.58 -4.79
C ALA A 27 -8.95 -18.18 -4.41
N ALA A 28 -8.76 -17.30 -5.40
CA ALA A 28 -8.39 -15.90 -5.15
C ALA A 28 -9.48 -15.13 -4.36
N GLY A 29 -10.76 -15.50 -4.53
CA GLY A 29 -11.87 -14.95 -3.73
C GLY A 29 -11.92 -15.47 -2.29
N GLN A 30 -11.40 -16.68 -2.03
CA GLN A 30 -11.34 -17.28 -0.69
C GLN A 30 -10.19 -16.69 0.15
N ASP A 31 -9.02 -16.40 -0.45
CA ASP A 31 -7.90 -15.69 0.20
C ASP A 31 -8.29 -14.30 0.72
N LEU A 32 -9.26 -13.64 0.07
CA LEU A 32 -9.80 -12.35 0.50
C LEU A 32 -10.73 -12.44 1.72
N SER A 33 -11.25 -13.65 2.04
CA SER A 33 -12.20 -13.85 3.13
C SER A 33 -11.53 -14.31 4.44
N GLU A 34 -10.40 -15.03 4.37
CA GLU A 34 -9.64 -15.45 5.57
C GLU A 34 -8.80 -14.32 6.19
N THR A 35 -8.61 -13.21 5.48
CA THR A 35 -7.87 -12.01 5.94
C THR A 35 -8.72 -11.04 6.79
N ARG A 36 -9.91 -11.44 7.24
CA ARG A 36 -10.86 -10.56 7.97
C ARG A 36 -10.52 -10.31 9.44
N ARG A 37 -9.27 -10.52 9.87
CA ARG A 37 -8.82 -9.98 11.16
C ARG A 37 -8.29 -8.57 10.87
N PRO A 38 -8.88 -7.52 11.48
CA PRO A 38 -8.32 -6.17 11.34
C PRO A 38 -6.85 -6.22 11.77
N ASP A 39 -5.98 -5.61 10.95
CA ASP A 39 -4.58 -5.40 11.32
C ASP A 39 -4.55 -4.65 12.67
N PRO A 40 -4.04 -5.27 13.75
CA PRO A 40 -4.09 -4.67 15.09
C PRO A 40 -3.30 -3.36 15.17
N GLU A 41 -2.26 -3.18 14.34
CA GLU A 41 -1.50 -1.92 14.30
C GLU A 41 -2.34 -0.81 13.65
N PHE A 42 -2.99 -1.12 12.53
CA PHE A 42 -3.90 -0.19 11.89
C PHE A 42 -5.09 0.16 12.78
N GLU A 43 -5.69 -0.81 13.48
CA GLU A 43 -6.81 -0.54 14.37
C GLU A 43 -6.41 0.41 15.51
N HIS A 44 -5.22 0.24 16.10
CA HIS A 44 -4.71 1.18 17.10
C HIS A 44 -4.54 2.58 16.53
N LEU A 45 -3.95 2.71 15.35
CA LEU A 45 -3.82 3.99 14.65
C LEU A 45 -5.19 4.63 14.39
N TYR A 46 -6.15 3.84 13.90
CA TYR A 46 -7.49 4.31 13.58
C TYR A 46 -8.18 4.88 14.82
N GLN A 47 -8.10 4.18 15.96
CA GLN A 47 -8.64 4.67 17.23
C GLN A 47 -7.99 5.98 17.68
N LEU A 48 -6.67 6.13 17.53
CA LEU A 48 -5.99 7.39 17.82
C LEU A 48 -6.50 8.53 16.92
N LEU A 49 -6.64 8.27 15.62
CA LEU A 49 -7.13 9.26 14.66
C LEU A 49 -8.58 9.68 14.93
N LEU A 50 -9.44 8.78 15.41
CA LEU A 50 -10.79 9.12 15.85
C LEU A 50 -10.79 10.19 16.96
N THR A 51 -9.79 10.17 17.86
CA THR A 51 -9.65 11.18 18.93
C THR A 51 -9.13 12.53 18.44
N MET A 52 -8.63 12.61 17.21
CA MET A 52 -8.06 13.81 16.62
C MET A 52 -9.07 14.62 15.79
N GLU A 53 -10.33 14.21 15.75
CA GLU A 53 -11.36 14.92 14.99
C GLU A 53 -11.44 16.40 15.39
N GLY A 54 -11.43 17.28 14.40
CA GLY A 54 -11.50 18.74 14.60
C GLY A 54 -10.17 19.41 14.89
N GLN A 55 -9.06 18.68 14.92
CA GLN A 55 -7.72 19.25 15.13
C GLN A 55 -7.07 19.83 13.86
N GLY A 56 -7.69 19.64 12.70
CA GLY A 56 -7.22 20.10 11.41
C GLY A 56 -6.36 19.08 10.66
N ASP A 57 -6.41 19.18 9.33
CA ASP A 57 -5.69 18.33 8.38
C ASP A 57 -4.17 18.37 8.55
N LYS A 58 -3.60 19.56 8.78
CA LYS A 58 -2.15 19.73 9.03
C LYS A 58 -1.71 18.99 10.30
N THR A 59 -2.49 19.07 11.37
CA THR A 59 -2.18 18.41 12.65
C THR A 59 -2.17 16.90 12.49
N ILE A 60 -3.16 16.35 11.78
CA ILE A 60 -3.22 14.92 11.43
C ILE A 60 -2.02 14.51 10.56
N TYR A 61 -1.70 15.29 9.54
CA TYR A 61 -0.54 15.04 8.68
C TYR A 61 0.78 15.02 9.46
N ASP A 62 0.99 16.02 10.32
CA ASP A 62 2.19 16.12 11.16
C ASP A 62 2.28 14.96 12.16
N PHE A 63 1.14 14.56 12.76
CA PHE A 63 1.05 13.38 13.61
C PHE A 63 1.50 12.12 12.87
N LEU A 64 0.92 11.83 11.70
CA LEU A 64 1.28 10.65 10.91
C LEU A 64 2.77 10.65 10.53
N ARG A 65 3.33 11.81 10.20
CA ARG A 65 4.77 11.96 9.89
C ARG A 65 5.67 11.77 11.11
N SER A 66 5.15 12.05 12.31
CA SER A 66 5.89 11.89 13.57
C SER A 66 5.98 10.44 14.04
N LEU A 67 5.06 9.58 13.59
CA LEU A 67 5.01 8.18 13.99
C LEU A 67 6.31 7.45 13.65
N ARG A 68 6.71 6.56 14.56
CA ARG A 68 7.89 5.70 14.43
C ARG A 68 7.46 4.27 14.15
N SER A 69 8.28 3.55 13.41
CA SER A 69 8.08 2.12 13.18
C SER A 69 8.36 1.34 14.48
N ALA A 70 8.09 0.04 14.47
CA ALA A 70 8.31 -0.85 15.62
C ALA A 70 9.79 -0.86 16.09
N ASP A 71 10.73 -0.50 15.22
CA ASP A 71 12.14 -0.32 15.56
C ASP A 71 12.42 0.94 16.42
N GLY A 72 11.45 1.85 16.56
CA GLY A 72 11.55 3.10 17.32
C GLY A 72 12.41 4.19 16.67
N THR A 73 13.23 3.85 15.67
CA THR A 73 14.16 4.77 15.00
C THR A 73 13.65 5.26 13.66
N SER A 74 13.05 4.38 12.86
CA SER A 74 12.62 4.73 11.52
C SER A 74 11.24 5.40 11.55
N ALA A 75 10.97 6.30 10.61
CA ALA A 75 9.61 6.81 10.42
C ALA A 75 8.68 5.65 10.02
N ALA A 76 7.48 5.59 10.58
CA ALA A 76 6.46 4.59 10.21
C ALA A 76 6.07 4.74 8.72
N TYR A 77 5.93 5.99 8.27
CA TYR A 77 5.60 6.35 6.90
C TYR A 77 6.70 7.23 6.30
N PRO A 78 7.82 6.63 5.82
CA PRO A 78 9.00 7.39 5.39
C PRO A 78 8.82 8.12 4.05
N THR A 79 7.78 7.82 3.28
CA THR A 79 7.53 8.42 1.97
C THR A 79 6.14 9.04 1.89
N ALA A 80 5.99 10.04 1.02
CA ALA A 80 4.69 10.62 0.71
C ALA A 80 3.68 9.58 0.21
N GLN A 81 4.13 8.58 -0.57
CA GLN A 81 3.30 7.46 -1.01
C GLN A 81 2.79 6.60 0.16
N LYS A 82 3.63 6.31 1.15
CA LYS A 82 3.21 5.57 2.35
C LYS A 82 2.23 6.37 3.20
N LEU A 83 2.43 7.69 3.31
CA LEU A 83 1.48 8.58 3.96
C LEU A 83 0.12 8.61 3.22
N MET A 84 0.13 8.71 1.89
CA MET A 84 -1.11 8.62 1.10
C MET A 84 -1.81 7.28 1.33
N ALA A 85 -1.07 6.16 1.26
CA ALA A 85 -1.65 4.83 1.44
C ALA A 85 -2.37 4.69 2.79
N VAL A 86 -1.76 5.12 3.90
CA VAL A 86 -2.40 5.04 5.22
C VAL A 86 -3.61 5.97 5.33
N THR A 87 -3.50 7.21 4.83
CA THR A 87 -4.65 8.15 4.86
C THR A 87 -5.83 7.64 4.01
N LEU A 88 -5.56 7.01 2.87
CA LEU A 88 -6.58 6.36 2.04
C LEU A 88 -7.20 5.16 2.74
N GLN A 89 -6.41 4.34 3.44
CA GLN A 89 -6.92 3.21 4.23
C GLN A 89 -7.91 3.70 5.32
N VAL A 90 -7.59 4.80 6.00
CA VAL A 90 -8.48 5.43 6.98
C VAL A 90 -9.75 5.97 6.32
N LEU A 91 -9.63 6.63 5.15
CA LEU A 91 -10.80 7.11 4.41
C LEU A 91 -11.73 5.97 3.97
N VAL A 92 -11.17 4.83 3.56
CA VAL A 92 -11.97 3.63 3.23
C VAL A 92 -12.70 3.13 4.47
N ARG A 93 -12.00 3.00 5.61
CA ARG A 93 -12.60 2.57 6.88
C ARG A 93 -13.74 3.49 7.32
N LEU A 94 -13.55 4.81 7.23
CA LEU A 94 -14.58 5.80 7.55
C LEU A 94 -15.81 5.68 6.62
N LYS A 95 -15.62 5.36 5.33
CA LYS A 95 -16.74 5.10 4.40
C LYS A 95 -17.51 3.83 4.78
N GLU A 96 -16.80 2.77 5.13
CA GLU A 96 -17.43 1.52 5.58
C GLU A 96 -18.29 1.73 6.84
N GLU A 97 -17.86 2.66 7.71
CA GLU A 97 -18.61 3.07 8.91
C GLU A 97 -19.66 4.16 8.66
N LYS A 98 -19.85 4.61 7.41
CA LYS A 98 -20.78 5.68 7.00
C LYS A 98 -20.50 7.03 7.66
N LEU A 99 -19.22 7.31 7.89
CA LEU A 99 -18.72 8.54 8.51
C LEU A 99 -18.22 9.55 7.48
N GLU A 100 -18.67 9.53 6.21
CA GLU A 100 -18.20 10.48 5.19
C GLU A 100 -18.55 11.94 5.49
N GLY A 101 -19.56 12.16 6.34
CA GLY A 101 -19.96 13.49 6.81
C GLY A 101 -19.17 14.00 8.01
N SER A 102 -18.26 13.21 8.58
CA SER A 102 -17.49 13.60 9.76
C SER A 102 -16.44 14.67 9.44
N LEU A 103 -16.03 15.44 10.46
CA LEU A 103 -14.93 16.38 10.31
C LEU A 103 -13.64 15.62 10.04
N LEU A 104 -13.44 14.48 10.70
CA LEU A 104 -12.27 13.63 10.50
C LEU A 104 -12.14 13.18 9.05
N PHE A 105 -13.24 12.81 8.37
CA PHE A 105 -13.20 12.41 6.96
C PHE A 105 -12.75 13.57 6.04
N LYS A 106 -13.15 14.81 6.35
CA LYS A 106 -12.70 16.00 5.62
C LYS A 106 -11.21 16.28 5.91
N GLU A 107 -10.80 16.22 7.17
CA GLU A 107 -9.42 16.48 7.60
C GLU A 107 -8.46 15.43 7.05
N MET A 108 -8.87 14.15 7.03
CA MET A 108 -8.08 13.07 6.45
C MET A 108 -7.93 13.22 4.93
N ARG A 109 -8.95 13.75 4.23
CA ARG A 109 -8.81 14.15 2.81
C ARG A 109 -7.79 15.27 2.64
N GLY A 110 -7.77 16.25 3.54
CA GLY A 110 -6.77 17.31 3.56
C GLY A 110 -5.35 16.76 3.79
N ALA A 111 -5.19 15.87 4.78
CA ALA A 111 -3.91 15.23 5.08
C ALA A 111 -3.39 14.39 3.89
N ASN A 112 -4.27 13.64 3.22
CA ASN A 112 -3.94 12.93 1.98
C ASN A 112 -3.51 13.90 0.87
N SER A 113 -4.19 15.05 0.73
CA SER A 113 -3.82 16.08 -0.23
C SER A 113 -2.45 16.69 0.05
N LEU A 114 -2.10 16.91 1.32
CA LEU A 114 -0.76 17.39 1.72
C LEU A 114 0.32 16.36 1.36
N ALA A 115 0.07 15.07 1.61
CA ALA A 115 0.98 14.01 1.19
C ALA A 115 1.15 13.97 -0.34
N PHE A 116 0.05 14.08 -1.09
CA PHE A 116 0.09 14.15 -2.56
C PHE A 116 0.89 15.36 -3.07
N SER A 117 0.65 16.56 -2.52
CA SER A 117 1.38 17.77 -2.89
C SER A 117 2.89 17.62 -2.67
N MET A 118 3.30 16.95 -1.59
CA MET A 118 4.71 16.67 -1.32
C MET A 118 5.31 15.71 -2.36
N ASP A 119 4.60 14.64 -2.73
CA ASP A 119 5.04 13.70 -3.77
C ASP A 119 5.23 14.40 -5.13
N VAL A 120 4.28 15.24 -5.52
CA VAL A 120 4.36 16.04 -6.76
C VAL A 120 5.53 17.03 -6.70
N PHE A 121 5.70 17.74 -5.59
CA PHE A 121 6.80 18.69 -5.42
C PHE A 121 8.17 18.02 -5.58
N VAL A 122 8.39 16.90 -4.87
CA VAL A 122 9.66 16.16 -4.95
C VAL A 122 9.91 15.67 -6.37
N LYS A 123 8.90 15.13 -7.06
CA LYS A 123 9.03 14.67 -8.45
C LYS A 123 9.34 15.81 -9.42
N ALA A 124 8.67 16.95 -9.28
CA ALA A 124 8.92 18.13 -10.11
C ALA A 124 10.35 18.66 -9.91
N PHE A 125 10.79 18.75 -8.65
CA PHE A 125 12.14 19.16 -8.31
C PHE A 125 13.19 18.20 -8.88
N MET A 126 12.98 16.90 -8.74
CA MET A 126 13.89 15.89 -9.32
C MET A 126 13.95 16.01 -10.84
N LYS A 127 12.82 16.24 -11.52
CA LYS A 127 12.83 16.48 -12.96
C LYS A 127 13.70 17.70 -13.32
N GLU A 128 13.54 18.82 -12.62
CA GLU A 128 14.32 20.03 -12.87
C GLU A 128 15.83 19.82 -12.66
N VAL A 129 16.21 19.11 -11.60
CA VAL A 129 17.63 18.84 -11.29
C VAL A 129 18.28 17.88 -12.28
N PHE A 130 17.57 16.82 -12.68
CA PHE A 130 18.13 15.74 -13.50
C PHE A 130 17.89 15.92 -15.00
N GLU A 131 16.93 16.74 -15.41
CA GLU A 131 16.64 17.11 -16.80
C GLU A 131 16.73 18.65 -17.02
N PRO A 132 17.88 19.30 -16.74
CA PRO A 132 17.99 20.77 -16.81
C PRO A 132 17.93 21.32 -18.25
N MET A 133 18.24 20.48 -19.25
CA MET A 133 18.05 20.77 -20.67
C MET A 133 17.07 19.73 -21.23
N GLY A 134 15.89 20.17 -21.67
CA GLY A 134 14.99 19.32 -22.44
C GLY A 134 15.74 18.77 -23.67
N ASP A 135 15.41 17.56 -24.11
CA ASP A 135 16.13 16.86 -25.20
C ASP A 135 16.41 17.75 -26.43
N GLU A 136 15.51 18.67 -26.78
CA GLU A 136 15.69 19.61 -27.90
C GLU A 136 16.85 20.61 -27.72
N ALA A 137 17.20 20.96 -26.47
CA ALA A 137 18.33 21.84 -26.18
C ALA A 137 19.67 21.09 -26.28
N ARG A 138 19.68 19.76 -26.09
CA ARG A 138 20.88 18.92 -26.25
C ARG A 138 21.27 18.71 -27.72
N GLU A 139 20.30 18.64 -28.63
CA GLU A 139 20.58 18.55 -30.07
C GLU A 139 21.07 19.87 -30.69
N LYS A 140 20.77 21.01 -30.06
CA LYS A 140 21.12 22.36 -30.55
C LYS A 140 22.26 23.02 -29.79
N SER A 141 22.92 22.31 -28.88
CA SER A 141 23.95 22.93 -28.07
C SER A 141 25.31 22.91 -28.78
N ASP A 142 25.74 24.07 -29.25
CA ASP A 142 27.04 24.29 -29.90
C ASP A 142 28.24 24.36 -28.90
N TRP A 143 28.18 23.64 -27.78
CA TRP A 143 29.28 23.54 -26.80
C TRP A 143 30.12 22.28 -26.98
#